data_AF-A0A0F3RBX7-F1
#
_entry.id   AF-A0A0F3RBX7-F1
#
_cell.length_a   1.000
_cell.length_b   1.000
_cell.length_c   1.000
_cell.angle_alpha   90.00
_cell.angle_beta   90.00
_cell.angle_gamma   90.00
#
_symmetry.space_group_name_H-M   'P 1'
#
loop_
_entity.id
_entity.type
_entity.pdbx_description
1 polymer ?
#
loop_
_entity_poly.entity_id
_entity_poly.type
_entity_poly.pdbx_seq_one_letter_code
_entity_poly.pdbx_strand_id
1 'polypeptide(L)' 'MFHSLSVKNFILIDELEIEFNKGLCVITGETGAGKSILLDAILFCLGYKTSNNIIKRGKDYAVVNIIFSLNEE' A
#
# COMPACT_ATOMS: atom_id res chain seq x y z
N MET A 1 8.51 -12.10 -4.40
CA MET A 1 8.74 -11.50 -3.07
C MET A 1 8.52 -9.99 -3.15
N PHE A 2 7.83 -9.35 -2.19
CA PHE A 2 7.75 -7.87 -2.14
C PHE A 2 9.10 -7.27 -1.74
N HIS A 3 9.52 -6.23 -2.46
CA HIS A 3 10.74 -5.47 -2.20
C HIS A 3 10.43 -4.09 -1.65
N SER A 4 9.51 -3.37 -2.27
CA SER A 4 9.11 -2.05 -1.81
C SER A 4 7.67 -1.70 -2.16
N LEU A 5 7.10 -0.79 -1.38
CA LEU A 5 5.81 -0.14 -1.61
C LEU A 5 6.01 1.37 -1.52
N SER A 6 5.52 2.09 -2.52
CA SER A 6 5.42 3.55 -2.52
C SER A 6 3.96 3.94 -2.72
N VAL A 7 3.46 4.85 -1.87
CA VAL A 7 2.07 5.30 -1.86
C VAL A 7 2.04 6.82 -1.88
N LYS A 8 1.18 7.40 -2.73
CA LYS A 8 0.96 8.84 -2.78
C LYS A 8 -0.53 9.16 -2.90
N ASN A 9 -0.98 10.12 -2.09
CA ASN A 9 -2.36 10.63 -2.09
C ASN A 9 -3.44 9.53 -1.95
N PHE A 10 -3.21 8.50 -1.15
CA PHE A 10 -4.10 7.35 -1.01
C PHE A 10 -4.84 7.36 0.33
N ILE A 11 -6.17 7.50 0.31
CA ILE A 11 -7.03 7.59 1.50
C ILE A 11 -6.53 8.66 2.49
N LEU A 12 -5.82 8.28 3.56
CA LEU A 12 -5.23 9.20 4.55
C LEU A 12 -3.73 9.46 4.31
N ILE A 13 -3.06 8.67 3.49
CA ILE A 13 -1.62 8.75 3.22
C ILE A 13 -1.35 9.88 2.22
N ASP A 14 -0.48 10.82 2.61
CA ASP A 14 0.09 11.79 1.68
C ASP A 14 1.21 11.16 0.86
N GLU A 15 2.26 10.69 1.53
CA GLU A 15 3.38 9.96 0.94
C GLU A 15 3.87 8.90 1.94
N LEU A 16 4.21 7.72 1.43
CA LEU A 16 4.76 6.61 2.21
C LEU A 16 5.70 5.79 1.34
N GLU A 17 6.86 5.43 1.90
CA GLU A 17 7.78 4.47 1.32
C GLU A 17 8.11 3.39 2.35
N ILE A 18 8.02 2.13 1.94
CA ILE A 18 8.35 0.97 2.76
C ILE A 18 9.28 0.06 1.96
N GLU A 19 10.39 -0.34 2.57
CA GLU A 19 11.21 -1.45 2.11
C GLU A 19 10.85 -2.71 2.89
N PHE A 20 10.60 -3.80 2.17
CA PHE A 20 10.27 -5.09 2.77
C PHE A 20 11.51 -5.98 2.87
N ASN A 21 11.69 -6.58 4.04
CA ASN A 21 12.71 -7.59 4.29
C ASN A 21 12.15 -9.00 4.10
N LYS A 22 13.03 -9.97 3.91
CA LYS A 22 12.67 -11.39 3.89
C LYS A 22 12.07 -11.82 5.24
N GLY A 23 11.12 -12.75 5.17
CA GLY A 23 10.48 -13.31 6.36
C GLY A 23 9.23 -12.53 6.78
N LEU A 24 8.99 -12.50 8.09
CA LEU A 24 7.79 -11.87 8.65
C LEU A 24 7.97 -10.36 8.79
N CYS A 25 7.13 -9.60 8.08
CA CYS A 25 6.97 -8.16 8.30
C CYS A 25 5.81 -7.93 9.28
N VAL A 26 6.10 -7.34 10.44
CA VAL A 26 5.09 -7.01 11.45
C VAL A 26 4.77 -5.53 11.37
N ILE A 27 3.52 -5.20 11.04
CA ILE A 27 3.02 -3.82 11.02
C ILE A 27 2.18 -3.59 12.27
N THR A 28 2.62 -2.66 13.12
CA THR A 28 1.92 -2.27 14.35
C THR A 28 1.37 -0.84 14.21
N GLY A 29 0.59 -0.40 15.19
CA GLY A 29 0.09 0.97 15.24
C GLY A 29 -0.99 1.13 16.31
N GLU A 30 -1.16 2.37 16.78
CA GLU A 30 -2.11 2.73 17.84
C GLU A 30 -3.57 2.48 17.44
N THR A 31 -3.93 2.86 16.21
CA THR A 31 -5.26 2.61 15.65
C THR A 31 -5.19 1.62 14.48
N GLY A 32 -6.32 0.93 14.22
CA GLY A 32 -6.43 -0.03 13.11
C GLY A 32 -6.42 0.61 11.72
N ALA A 33 -6.82 1.89 11.62
CA ALA A 33 -7.04 2.57 10.35
C ALA A 33 -5.78 2.62 9.47
N GLY A 34 -4.62 2.99 10.02
CA GLY A 34 -3.37 3.07 9.24
C GLY A 34 -2.92 1.70 8.71
N LYS A 35 -3.16 0.64 9.48
CA LYS A 35 -2.81 -0.75 9.09
C LYS A 35 -3.71 -1.26 7.97
N SER A 36 -5.02 -1.04 8.08
CA SER A 36 -5.98 -1.40 7.03
C SER A 36 -5.72 -0.64 5.74
N ILE A 37 -5.45 0.67 5.81
CA ILE A 37 -5.14 1.50 4.62
C ILE A 37 -3.90 0.98 3.89
N LEU A 38 -2.88 0.53 4.61
CA LEU A 38 -1.69 -0.06 4.00
C LEU A 38 -2.03 -1.35 3.25
N LEU A 39 -2.82 -2.24 3.88
CA LEU A 39 -3.29 -3.47 3.23
C LEU A 39 -4.13 -3.16 2.00
N ASP A 40 -5.02 -2.17 2.06
CA ASP A 40 -5.83 -1.73 0.93
C ASP A 40 -4.97 -1.23 -0.24
N ALA A 41 -3.88 -0.52 0.04
CA ALA A 41 -2.94 -0.07 -0.98
C ALA A 41 -2.24 -1.26 -1.68
N ILE A 42 -1.79 -2.26 -0.91
CA ILE A 42 -1.19 -3.48 -1.46
C ILE A 42 -2.19 -4.23 -2.34
N LEU A 43 -3.41 -4.44 -1.85
CA LEU A 43 -4.48 -5.12 -2.59
C LEU A 43 -4.86 -4.38 -3.88
N PHE A 44 -4.91 -3.04 -3.83
CA PHE A 44 -5.16 -2.21 -4.99
C PHE A 44 -4.09 -2.41 -6.09
N CYS A 45 -2.79 -2.43 -5.73
CA CYS A 45 -1.72 -2.75 -6.69
C CYS A 45 -1.85 -4.14 -7.33
N LEU A 46 -2.39 -5.10 -6.58
CA LEU A 46 -2.59 -6.48 -7.06
C LEU A 46 -3.89 -6.65 -7.86
N GLY A 47 -4.63 -5.57 -8.14
CA GLY A 47 -5.84 -5.60 -8.96
C GLY A 47 -7.10 -6.05 -8.23
N TYR A 48 -7.07 -6.12 -6.89
CA TYR A 48 -8.28 -6.40 -6.12
C TYR A 48 -9.27 -5.24 -6.22
N LYS A 49 -10.57 -5.58 -6.13
CA LYS A 49 -11.63 -4.59 -6.05
C LYS A 49 -11.46 -3.76 -4.78
N THR A 50 -11.11 -2.50 -4.95
CA THR A 50 -11.00 -1.52 -3.87
C THR A 50 -12.27 -0.67 -3.76
N SER A 51 -12.43 0.03 -2.65
CA SER A 51 -13.53 0.98 -2.46
C SER A 51 -13.41 2.16 -3.45
N ASN A 52 -14.53 2.79 -3.79
CA ASN A 52 -14.54 3.90 -4.77
C ASN A 52 -13.78 5.16 -4.31
N ASN A 53 -13.35 5.25 -3.05
CA ASN A 53 -12.70 6.45 -2.46
C ASN A 53 -11.22 6.19 -2.11
N ILE A 54 -10.44 5.76 -3.10
CA ILE A 54 -8.99 5.61 -2.93
C ILE A 54 -8.22 6.93 -2.99
N ILE A 55 -8.72 7.93 -3.72
CA ILE A 55 -8.04 9.21 -3.85
C ILE A 55 -8.26 10.02 -2.59
N LYS A 56 -7.16 10.48 -1.97
CA LYS A 56 -7.20 11.34 -0.79
C LYS A 56 -7.99 12.62 -1.12
N ARG A 57 -8.85 13.03 -0.18
CA ARG A 57 -9.68 14.22 -0.34
C ARG A 57 -8.82 15.45 -0.69
N GLY A 58 -9.21 16.17 -1.75
CA GLY A 58 -8.50 17.36 -2.22
C GLY A 58 -7.28 17.07 -3.11
N LYS A 59 -7.11 15.82 -3.56
CA LYS A 59 -6.11 15.42 -4.56
C LYS A 59 -6.82 14.95 -5.83
N ASP A 60 -6.15 15.13 -6.96
CA ASP A 60 -6.70 14.77 -8.28
C ASP A 60 -6.42 13.32 -8.66
N TYR A 61 -5.39 12.71 -8.07
CA TYR A 61 -4.95 11.35 -8.35
C TYR A 61 -4.30 10.71 -7.13
N ALA A 62 -4.29 9.39 -7.10
CA ALA A 62 -3.52 8.56 -6.19
C ALA A 62 -2.58 7.65 -6.99
N VAL A 63 -1.42 7.34 -6.42
CA VAL A 63 -0.46 6.38 -6.99
C VAL A 63 -0.11 5.37 -5.92
N VAL A 64 -0.12 4.11 -6.30
CA VAL A 64 0.41 3.03 -5.47
C VAL A 64 1.30 2.19 -6.37
N ASN A 65 2.57 2.04 -5.98
CA ASN A 65 3.58 1.28 -6.72
C ASN A 65 4.12 0.18 -5.80
N ILE A 66 4.19 -1.04 -6.31
CA ILE A 66 4.80 -2.18 -5.63
C ILE A 66 5.91 -2.75 -6.53
N ILE A 67 7.09 -2.93 -5.97
CA ILE A 67 8.19 -3.66 -6.61
C ILE A 67 8.25 -5.04 -5.99
N PHE A 68 8.21 -6.07 -6.83
CA PHE A 68 8.27 -7.45 -6.37
C PHE A 68 8.89 -8.35 -7.41
N SER A 69 9.57 -9.40 -6.95
CA SER A 69 9.99 -10.49 -7.80
C SER A 69 8.83 -11.46 -8.04
N LEU A 70 8.65 -11.88 -9.28
CA LEU A 70 8.02 -13.15 -9.59
C LEU A 70 9.11 -14.19 -9.39
N ASN A 71 8.93 -15.09 -8.43
CA ASN A 71 9.76 -16.28 -8.42
C ASN A 71 9.17 -17.18 -9.52
N GLU A 72 9.95 -17.45 -10.57
CA GLU A 72 9.70 -18.61 -11.42
C GLU A 72 10.11 -19.84 -10.61
N GLU A 73 9.15 -20.41 -9.89
CA GLU A 73 9.15 -21.85 -9.61
C GLU A 73 8.06 -22.51 -10.46
#